data_AF-A0A7C6BBM6-F1
#
_entry.id   AF-A0A7C6BBM6-F1
#
_cell.length_a   1.000
_cell.length_b   1.000
_cell.length_c   1.000
_cell.angle_alpha   90.00
_cell.angle_beta   90.00
_cell.angle_gamma   90.00
#
_symmetry.space_group_name_H-M   'P 1'
#
loop_
_entity.id
_entity.type
_entity.pdbx_description
1 polymer ?
#
loop_
_entity_poly.entity_id
_entity_poly.type
_entity_poly.pdbx_seq_one_letter_code
_entity_poly.pdbx_strand_id
1 'polypeptide(L)' 'ISLYPLKEGYKEAIHAFIAALEAQKDVVVEPNRMSTQVHGDYFVIMKLLEKEIYSVFKEIPESAIVIKLIGNDRKGPYAK' A
#
# COMPACT_ATOMS: atom_id res chain seq x y z
N ILE A 1 -1.29 1.37 -5.36
CA ILE A 1 -0.71 0.07 -4.98
C ILE A 1 -1.72 -0.99 -5.30
N SER A 2 -1.31 -2.04 -6.01
CA SER A 2 -2.13 -3.22 -6.29
C SER A 2 -1.35 -4.45 -5.86
N LEU A 3 -1.95 -5.27 -4.99
CA LEU A 3 -1.40 -6.53 -4.49
C LEU A 3 -2.17 -7.67 -5.14
N TYR A 4 -1.44 -8.63 -5.71
CA TYR A 4 -1.95 -9.83 -6.35
C TYR A 4 -1.37 -11.07 -5.63
N PRO A 5 -2.00 -11.55 -4.56
CA PRO A 5 -1.63 -12.80 -3.91
C PRO A 5 -2.05 -13.97 -4.81
N LEU A 6 -1.10 -14.79 -5.28
CA LEU A 6 -1.38 -15.87 -6.23
C LEU A 6 -1.78 -17.19 -5.51
N LYS A 7 -2.63 -17.10 -4.49
CA LYS A 7 -3.15 -18.26 -3.73
C LYS A 7 -4.65 -18.13 -3.45
N GLU A 8 -5.27 -19.22 -3.00
CA GLU A 8 -6.63 -19.19 -2.46
C GLU A 8 -6.73 -18.26 -1.23
N GLY A 9 -7.90 -17.66 -1.02
CA GLY A 9 -8.08 -16.67 0.05
C GLY A 9 -7.31 -15.36 -0.19
N TYR A 10 -7.13 -14.97 -1.45
CA TYR A 10 -6.40 -13.75 -1.80
C TYR A 10 -7.08 -12.48 -1.27
N LYS A 11 -8.40 -12.49 -1.07
CA LYS A 11 -9.15 -11.31 -0.62
C LYS A 11 -8.76 -10.94 0.80
N GLU A 12 -8.63 -11.93 1.67
CA GLU A 12 -8.25 -11.78 3.06
C GLU A 12 -6.85 -11.14 3.17
N ALA A 13 -5.91 -11.59 2.35
CA ALA A 13 -4.57 -11.01 2.29
C ALA A 13 -4.58 -9.54 1.80
N ILE A 14 -5.40 -9.22 0.79
CA ILE A 14 -5.56 -7.84 0.31
C ILE A 14 -6.17 -6.96 1.40
N HIS A 15 -7.21 -7.42 2.08
CA HIS A 15 -7.86 -6.67 3.17
C HIS A 15 -6.91 -6.46 4.36
N ALA A 16 -6.14 -7.49 4.74
CA ALA A 16 -5.14 -7.37 5.80
C ALA A 16 -4.04 -6.35 5.43
N PHE A 17 -3.56 -6.38 4.19
CA PHE A 17 -2.57 -5.41 3.70
C PHE A 17 -3.13 -3.98 3.74
N ILE A 18 -4.36 -3.75 3.27
CA ILE A 18 -4.99 -2.42 3.32
C ILE A 18 -5.16 -1.95 4.77
N ALA A 19 -5.64 -2.82 5.66
CA ALA A 19 -5.81 -2.49 7.08
C ALA A 19 -4.46 -2.15 7.76
N ALA A 20 -3.38 -2.83 7.39
CA ALA A 20 -2.05 -2.51 7.88
C ALA A 20 -1.55 -1.14 7.41
N LEU A 21 -1.87 -0.76 6.17
CA LEU A 21 -1.59 0.60 5.67
C LEU A 21 -2.42 1.65 6.42
N GLU A 22 -3.71 1.40 6.63
CA GLU A 22 -4.64 2.31 7.33
C GLU A 22 -4.28 2.49 8.82
N ALA A 23 -3.55 1.55 9.42
CA ALA A 23 -3.07 1.66 10.79
C ALA A 23 -1.99 2.75 10.97
N GLN A 24 -1.33 3.19 9.89
CA GLN A 24 -0.38 4.30 9.94
C GLN A 24 -1.13 5.63 9.97
N LYS A 25 -1.04 6.36 11.10
CA LYS A 25 -1.79 7.61 11.31
C LYS A 25 -1.21 8.80 10.55
N ASP A 26 0.07 8.74 10.20
CA ASP A 26 0.80 9.82 9.53
C ASP A 26 0.65 9.81 8.00
N VAL A 27 -0.19 8.92 7.46
CA VAL A 27 -0.50 8.84 6.03
C VAL A 27 -2.01 8.76 5.82
N VAL A 28 -2.47 9.22 4.66
CA VAL A 28 -3.85 9.07 4.21
C VAL A 28 -3.92 7.90 3.25
N VAL A 29 -4.76 6.92 3.55
CA VAL A 29 -4.97 5.73 2.72
C VAL A 29 -6.36 5.78 2.09
N GLU A 30 -6.42 5.63 0.78
CA GLU A 30 -7.66 5.68 -0.01
C GLU A 30 -7.78 4.40 -0.87
N PRO A 31 -8.40 3.33 -0.35
CA PRO A 31 -8.70 2.14 -1.14
C PRO A 31 -9.85 2.41 -2.12
N ASN A 32 -9.78 1.84 -3.32
CA ASN A 32 -10.89 1.79 -4.27
C ASN A 32 -10.97 0.43 -4.95
N ARG A 33 -11.93 0.26 -5.88
CA ARG A 33 -12.18 -1.02 -6.58
C ARG A 33 -10.98 -1.57 -7.36
N MET A 34 -10.01 -0.73 -7.73
CA MET A 34 -8.88 -1.12 -8.58
C MET A 34 -7.54 -1.12 -7.85
N SER A 35 -7.36 -0.25 -6.86
CA SER A 35 -6.08 -0.06 -6.16
C SER A 35 -6.23 0.73 -4.87
N THR A 36 -5.17 0.72 -4.08
CA THR A 36 -5.03 1.55 -2.87
C THR A 36 -4.08 2.70 -3.14
N GLN A 37 -4.50 3.94 -2.84
CA GLN A 37 -3.64 5.11 -2.88
C GLN A 37 -3.17 5.46 -1.47
N VAL A 38 -1.93 5.93 -1.34
CA VAL A 38 -1.33 6.34 -0.07
C VAL A 38 -0.68 7.69 -0.26
N HIS A 39 -1.01 8.65 0.59
CA HIS A 39 -0.58 10.05 0.54
C HIS A 39 0.04 10.45 1.88
N GLY A 40 1.09 11.27 1.88
CA GLY A 40 1.83 11.62 3.09
C GLY A 40 3.30 11.90 2.82
N ASP A 41 4.10 12.00 3.88
CA ASP A 41 5.54 12.16 3.75
C ASP A 41 6.19 10.95 3.05
N TYR A 42 7.10 11.22 2.12
CA TYR A 42 7.74 10.18 1.32
C TYR A 42 8.46 9.14 2.18
N PHE A 43 9.24 9.57 3.18
CA PHE A 43 10.02 8.65 4.00
C PHE A 43 9.12 7.83 4.93
N VAL A 44 8.04 8.43 5.45
CA VAL A 44 7.02 7.70 6.21
C VAL A 44 6.35 6.63 5.35
N ILE A 45 5.95 6.96 4.12
CA ILE A 45 5.35 6.01 3.18
C ILE A 45 6.33 4.89 2.85
N MET A 46 7.57 5.21 2.47
CA MET A 46 8.53 4.19 2.06
C MET A 46 8.85 3.21 3.19
N LYS A 47 8.98 3.70 4.44
CA LYS A 47 9.18 2.85 5.61
C LYS A 47 7.98 1.95 5.91
N LEU A 48 6.77 2.47 5.75
CA LEU A 48 5.54 1.69 5.86
C LEU A 48 5.50 0.58 4.81
N LEU A 49 5.72 0.94 3.53
CA LEU A 49 5.69 -0.01 2.42
C LEU A 49 6.75 -1.09 2.55
N GLU A 50 7.97 -0.75 2.94
CA GLU A 50 9.04 -1.73 3.20
C GLU A 50 8.57 -2.82 4.17
N LYS A 51 8.06 -2.41 5.34
CA LYS A 51 7.58 -3.33 6.38
C LYS A 51 6.44 -4.21 5.89
N GLU A 52 5.40 -3.61 5.31
CA GLU A 52 4.17 -4.34 4.97
C GLU A 52 4.36 -5.24 3.74
N ILE A 53 5.14 -4.80 2.74
CA ILE A 53 5.49 -5.62 1.58
C ILE A 53 6.34 -6.82 2.01
N TYR A 54 7.31 -6.60 2.91
CA TYR A 54 8.11 -7.69 3.45
C TYR A 54 7.24 -8.72 4.21
N SER A 55 6.27 -8.26 5.00
CA SER A 55 5.31 -9.16 5.68
C SER A 55 4.52 -9.99 4.68
N VAL A 56 4.01 -9.37 3.60
CA VAL A 56 3.30 -10.09 2.53
C VAL A 56 4.17 -11.17 1.90
N PHE A 57 5.43 -10.87 1.53
CA PHE A 57 6.29 -11.88 0.91
C PHE A 57 6.73 -12.98 1.88
N LYS A 58 6.80 -12.70 3.18
CA LYS A 58 7.06 -13.71 4.20
C LYS A 58 5.89 -14.69 4.35
N GLU A 59 4.66 -14.19 4.27
CA GLU A 59 3.45 -15.01 4.43
C GLU A 59 2.98 -15.66 3.11
N ILE A 60 3.20 -14.98 1.99
CA ILE A 60 2.74 -15.35 0.65
C ILE A 60 3.87 -15.04 -0.35
N PRO A 61 4.88 -15.90 -0.44
CA PRO A 61 6.04 -15.70 -1.33
C PRO A 61 5.65 -15.52 -2.80
N GLU A 62 4.54 -16.13 -3.22
CA GLU A 62 4.00 -16.12 -4.58
C GLU A 62 3.17 -14.85 -4.89
N SER A 63 3.41 -13.73 -4.19
CA SER A 63 2.67 -12.49 -4.44
C SER A 63 3.35 -11.60 -5.49
N ALA A 64 2.55 -10.89 -6.27
CA ALA A 64 3.01 -9.78 -7.10
C ALA A 64 2.47 -8.45 -6.58
N ILE A 65 3.31 -7.41 -6.54
CA ILE A 65 2.92 -6.07 -6.08
C ILE A 65 3.30 -5.05 -7.15
N VAL A 66 2.35 -4.18 -7.49
CA VAL A 66 2.54 -3.07 -8.43
C VAL A 66 2.39 -1.74 -7.71
N ILE A 67 3.43 -0.91 -7.79
CA ILE A 67 3.48 0.43 -7.20
C ILE A 67 3.75 1.44 -8.30
N LYS A 68 3.02 2.55 -8.26
CA LYS A 68 3.25 3.74 -9.08
C LYS A 68 3.50 4.89 -8.13
N LEU A 69 4.68 5.50 -8.22
CA LEU A 69 5.05 6.67 -7.43
C LEU A 69 4.72 7.93 -8.23
N ILE A 70 4.01 8.87 -7.60
CA ILE A 70 3.53 10.09 -8.24
C ILE A 70 3.99 11.25 -7.37
N GLY A 71 4.84 12.14 -7.92
CA GLY A 71 5.43 13.26 -7.19
C GLY A 71 4.49 14.46 -6.97
N ASN A 72 3.25 14.38 -7.45
CA ASN A 72 2.26 15.45 -7.33
C ASN A 72 0.87 14.86 -7.08
N ASP A 73 0.11 15.42 -6.15
CA ASP A 73 -1.25 14.99 -5.86
C ASP A 73 -2.25 15.85 -6.65
N ARG A 74 -3.36 15.27 -7.08
CA ARG A 74 -4.51 16.03 -7.62
C ARG A 74 -5.09 17.00 -6.59
N LYS A 75 -4.80 16.80 -5.29
CA LYS A 75 -5.16 17.69 -4.19
C LYS A 75 -4.19 18.87 -3.99
N GLY A 76 -3.05 18.91 -4.71
CA GLY A 76 -2.05 19.97 -4.64
C GLY A 76 -0.60 19.45 -4.64
N PRO A 77 0.40 20.33 -4.86
CA PRO A 77 1.81 19.94 -4.82
C PRO A 77 2.22 19.35 -3.48
N TYR A 78 3.21 18.45 -3.51
CA TYR A 78 3.83 17.75 -2.37
C TYR A 78 4.55 18.70 -1.37
N ALA A 79 4.30 20.00 -1.43
CA ALA A 79 4.93 21.02 -0.61
C ALA A 79 3.91 22.11 -0.22
N LYS A 80 3.68 22.22 1.08
CA LYS A 80 3.62 23.53 1.75
C LYS A 80 4.75 23.58 2.75
#